data_AF-R6YJV6-F1
#
_entry.id   AF-R6YJV6-F1
#
_cell.length_a   1.000
_cell.length_b   1.000
_cell.length_c   1.000
_cell.angle_alpha   90.00
_cell.angle_beta   90.00
_cell.angle_gamma   90.00
#
_symmetry.space_group_name_H-M   'P 1'
#
loop_
_entity.id
_entity.type
_entity.pdbx_description
1 polymer ?
#
loop_
_entity_poly.entity_id
_entity_poly.type
_entity_poly.pdbx_seq_one_letter_code
_entity_poly.pdbx_strand_id
1 'polypeptide(L)'
;MLKKDKKEQPAKKKVKDYAYSFPAFSLMANASHAVYPLYKGESCVWKDEENKIYYLILSKPETPDSMMHICSILSEFGTKEFYTQARKEYFKEHYSLFIPSGAIEKLSKL
;
A
#
# COMPACT_ATOMS: atom_id res chain seq x y z
N MET A 1 34.97 -36.81 -8.52
CA MET A 1 33.57 -36.43 -8.26
C MET A 1 33.57 -35.22 -7.33
N LEU A 2 33.41 -34.01 -7.85
CA LEU A 2 33.30 -32.79 -7.04
C LEU A 2 31.82 -32.51 -6.79
N LYS A 3 31.35 -32.73 -5.57
CA LYS A 3 30.03 -32.28 -5.11
C LYS A 3 30.12 -30.76 -4.91
N LYS A 4 29.44 -29.98 -5.76
CA LYS A 4 29.24 -28.54 -5.53
C LYS A 4 28.13 -28.38 -4.50
N ASP A 5 28.50 -27.88 -3.32
CA ASP A 5 27.55 -27.39 -2.33
C ASP A 5 26.74 -26.23 -2.91
N LYS A 6 25.46 -26.51 -3.17
CA LYS A 6 24.48 -25.51 -3.58
C LYS A 6 24.12 -24.72 -2.33
N LYS A 7 24.80 -23.57 -2.11
CA LYS A 7 24.38 -22.58 -1.10
C LYS A 7 22.96 -22.13 -1.43
N GLU A 8 21.99 -22.63 -0.70
CA GLU A 8 20.65 -22.05 -0.62
C GLU A 8 20.79 -20.61 -0.11
N GLN A 9 20.45 -19.65 -0.96
CA GLN A 9 20.28 -18.27 -0.54
C GLN A 9 19.07 -18.20 0.41
N PRO A 10 19.15 -17.49 1.54
CA PRO A 10 18.00 -17.33 2.42
C PRO A 10 16.87 -16.64 1.65
N ALA A 11 15.71 -17.28 1.58
CA ALA A 11 14.52 -16.73 0.94
C ALA A 11 14.18 -15.38 1.58
N LYS A 12 14.40 -14.28 0.85
CA LYS A 12 13.95 -12.94 1.28
C LYS A 12 12.45 -13.03 1.55
N LYS A 13 12.04 -12.88 2.81
CA LYS A 13 10.61 -12.81 3.19
C LYS A 13 9.97 -11.71 2.34
N LYS A 14 9.05 -12.08 1.45
CA LYS A 14 8.30 -11.12 0.64
C LYS A 14 7.42 -10.30 1.58
N VAL A 15 7.76 -9.04 1.74
CA VAL A 15 6.95 -8.06 2.48
C VAL A 15 5.65 -7.86 1.71
N LYS A 16 4.51 -8.04 2.38
CA LYS A 16 3.19 -7.94 1.75
C LYS A 16 2.73 -6.49 1.77
N ASP A 17 2.47 -5.95 0.58
CA ASP A 17 1.84 -4.63 0.43
C ASP A 17 0.30 -4.76 0.56
N TYR A 18 -0.34 -3.68 0.98
CA TYR A 18 -1.79 -3.55 1.08
C TYR A 18 -2.26 -2.40 0.20
N ALA A 19 -3.44 -2.53 -0.39
CA ALA A 19 -4.04 -1.49 -1.21
C ALA A 19 -5.48 -1.22 -0.77
N TYR A 20 -5.86 0.05 -0.78
CA TYR A 20 -7.22 0.50 -0.56
C TYR A 20 -7.62 1.51 -1.63
N SER A 21 -8.81 1.34 -2.20
CA SER A 21 -9.40 2.25 -3.18
C SER A 21 -10.39 3.21 -2.52
N PHE A 22 -10.38 4.45 -3.00
CA PHE A 22 -11.24 5.52 -2.51
C PHE A 22 -11.85 6.28 -3.71
N PRO A 23 -13.18 6.49 -3.73
CA PRO A 23 -13.84 7.22 -4.81
C PRO A 23 -13.67 8.74 -4.70
N ALA A 24 -13.14 9.24 -3.58
CA ALA A 24 -12.93 10.67 -3.35
C ALA A 24 -11.61 10.91 -2.62
N PHE A 25 -10.93 11.99 -3.02
CA PHE A 25 -9.68 12.43 -2.39
C PHE A 25 -9.87 12.72 -0.90
N SER A 26 -10.99 13.34 -0.51
CA SER A 26 -11.32 13.64 0.88
C SER A 26 -11.46 12.39 1.75
N LEU A 27 -12.04 11.30 1.22
CA LEU A 27 -12.12 10.02 1.95
C LEU A 27 -10.73 9.43 2.18
N MET A 28 -9.87 9.45 1.17
CA MET A 28 -8.48 9.00 1.30
C MET A 28 -7.69 9.87 2.30
N ALA A 29 -7.92 11.19 2.32
CA ALA A 29 -7.29 12.11 3.26
C ALA A 29 -7.73 11.84 4.70
N ASN A 30 -9.04 11.70 4.93
CA ASN A 30 -9.59 11.34 6.25
C ASN A 30 -9.07 9.98 6.74
N ALA A 31 -9.03 8.98 5.85
CA ALA A 31 -8.47 7.66 6.16
C ALA A 31 -6.99 7.77 6.56
N SER A 32 -6.21 8.56 5.82
CA SER A 32 -4.79 8.79 6.09
C SER A 32 -4.57 9.49 7.42
N HIS A 33 -5.40 10.49 7.75
CA HIS A 33 -5.38 11.15 9.04
C HIS A 33 -5.63 10.18 10.19
N ALA A 34 -6.65 9.32 10.07
CA ALA A 34 -7.01 8.35 11.10
C ALA A 34 -5.89 7.34 11.40
N VAL A 35 -5.16 6.89 10.37
CA VAL A 35 -4.11 5.86 10.54
C VAL A 35 -2.70 6.43 10.74
N TYR A 36 -2.48 7.73 10.52
CA TYR A 36 -1.16 8.35 10.61
C TYR A 36 -0.43 8.11 11.95
N PRO A 37 -1.08 8.18 13.12
CA PRO A 37 -0.41 7.89 14.40
C PRO A 37 0.06 6.44 14.53
N LEU A 38 -0.53 5.52 13.76
CA LEU A 38 -0.33 4.08 13.88
C LEU A 38 0.63 3.51 12.83
N TYR A 39 0.81 4.18 11.70
CA TYR A 39 1.52 3.65 10.54
C TYR A 39 2.86 4.36 10.29
N LYS A 40 3.98 3.63 10.36
CA LYS A 40 5.34 4.15 10.10
C LYS A 40 5.99 3.53 8.85
N GLY A 41 5.21 2.77 8.07
CA GLY A 41 5.66 2.16 6.82
C GLY A 41 5.72 3.13 5.63
N GLU A 42 6.12 2.61 4.47
CA GLU A 42 6.16 3.38 3.22
C GLU A 42 4.77 3.42 2.59
N SER A 43 4.32 4.59 2.16
CA SER A 43 3.03 4.71 1.46
C SER A 43 3.11 5.57 0.21
N CYS A 44 2.33 5.21 -0.80
CA CYS A 44 2.18 5.96 -2.05
C CYS A 44 0.71 5.96 -2.51
N VAL A 45 0.37 6.88 -3.40
CA VAL A 45 -0.96 6.96 -4.04
C VAL A 45 -0.82 6.81 -5.54
N TRP A 46 -1.57 5.86 -6.09
CA TRP A 46 -1.84 5.79 -7.52
C TRP A 46 -3.23 6.37 -7.80
N LYS A 47 -3.41 6.93 -8.99
CA LYS A 47 -4.69 7.48 -9.42
C LYS A 47 -5.08 6.88 -10.76
N ASP A 48 -6.25 6.26 -10.77
CA ASP A 48 -6.97 5.94 -12.00
C ASP A 48 -7.64 7.24 -12.49
N GLU A 49 -7.07 7.84 -13.52
CA GLU A 49 -7.58 9.09 -14.09
C GLU A 49 -8.88 8.89 -14.87
N GLU A 50 -9.16 7.69 -15.34
CA GLU A 50 -10.39 7.38 -16.09
C GLU A 50 -11.57 7.27 -15.13
N ASN A 51 -11.43 6.44 -14.10
CA ASN A 51 -12.49 6.17 -13.12
C ASN A 51 -12.49 7.15 -11.93
N LYS A 52 -11.52 8.07 -11.88
CA LYS A 52 -11.33 9.03 -10.78
C LYS A 52 -11.19 8.36 -9.40
N ILE A 53 -10.55 7.19 -9.37
CA ILE A 53 -10.30 6.41 -8.15
C ILE A 53 -8.87 6.64 -7.65
N TYR A 54 -8.73 6.80 -6.33
CA TYR A 54 -7.44 6.88 -5.66
C TYR A 54 -7.11 5.55 -5.00
N TYR A 55 -5.90 5.06 -5.19
CA TYR A 55 -5.40 3.83 -4.58
C TYR A 55 -4.27 4.15 -3.62
N LEU A 56 -4.53 4.03 -2.32
CA LEU A 56 -3.52 4.14 -1.28
C LEU A 56 -2.82 2.79 -1.11
N ILE A 57 -1.51 2.78 -1.30
CA ILE A 57 -0.66 1.61 -1.11
C ILE A 57 0.12 1.76 0.20
N LEU A 58 0.09 0.71 1.01
CA LEU A 58 0.85 0.56 2.24
C LEU A 58 1.89 -0.53 2.04
N SER A 59 3.16 -0.17 2.11
CA SER A 59 4.33 -1.03 1.99
C SER A 59 5.08 -1.13 3.31
N LYS A 60 5.84 -2.20 3.50
CA LYS A 60 6.58 -2.45 4.76
C LYS A 60 5.64 -2.33 5.98
N PRO A 61 4.61 -3.20 6.06
CA PRO A 61 3.69 -3.23 7.18
C PRO A 61 4.42 -3.28 8.52
N GLU A 62 3.78 -2.66 9.51
CA GLU A 62 4.08 -2.83 10.93
C GLU A 62 3.90 -4.31 11.35
N THR A 63 3.96 -4.57 12.66
CA THR A 63 3.61 -5.89 13.20
C THR A 63 2.20 -6.32 12.70
N PRO A 64 1.95 -7.63 12.56
CA PRO A 64 0.66 -8.14 12.09
C PRO A 64 -0.55 -7.54 12.84
N ASP A 65 -0.45 -7.38 14.15
CA ASP A 65 -1.51 -6.85 15.00
C ASP A 65 -1.79 -5.37 14.71
N SER A 66 -0.73 -4.55 14.57
CA SER A 66 -0.86 -3.14 14.19
C SER A 66 -1.49 -3.00 12.79
N MET A 67 -1.11 -3.86 11.84
CA MET A 67 -1.68 -3.84 10.50
C MET A 67 -3.15 -4.27 10.45
N MET A 68 -3.55 -5.23 11.29
CA MET A 68 -4.95 -5.63 11.39
C MET A 68 -5.82 -4.44 11.79
N HIS A 69 -5.38 -3.69 12.81
CA HIS A 69 -6.09 -2.49 13.25
C HIS A 69 -6.12 -1.40 12.17
N ILE A 70 -4.98 -1.12 11.52
CA ILE A 70 -4.90 -0.17 10.40
C ILE A 70 -5.85 -0.57 9.26
N CYS A 71 -5.90 -1.85 8.90
CA CYS A 71 -6.82 -2.35 7.88
C CYS A 71 -8.28 -2.18 8.26
N SER A 72 -8.62 -2.38 9.54
CA SER A 72 -9.97 -2.16 10.05
C SER A 72 -10.40 -0.71 9.81
N ILE A 73 -9.57 0.25 10.24
CA ILE A 73 -9.83 1.68 10.07
C ILE A 73 -9.96 2.03 8.60
N LEU A 74 -9.01 1.63 7.74
CA LEU A 74 -9.05 1.94 6.30
C LEU A 74 -10.31 1.38 5.61
N SER A 75 -10.85 0.24 6.07
CA SER A 75 -12.06 -0.36 5.52
C SER A 75 -13.34 0.44 5.84
N GLU A 76 -13.29 1.38 6.80
CA GLU A 76 -14.42 2.28 7.09
C GLU A 76 -14.53 3.41 6.05
N PHE A 77 -13.43 3.75 5.38
CA PHE A 77 -13.35 4.86 4.44
C PHE A 77 -13.28 4.42 2.97
N GLY A 78 -12.77 3.21 2.71
CA GLY A 78 -12.48 2.72 1.37
C GLY A 78 -12.59 1.22 1.25
N THR A 79 -12.33 0.71 0.05
CA THR A 79 -12.43 -0.73 -0.24
C THR A 79 -11.05 -1.35 -0.29
N LYS A 80 -10.87 -2.48 0.39
CA LYS A 80 -9.62 -3.24 0.34
C LYS A 80 -9.47 -3.91 -1.01
N GLU A 81 -8.32 -3.73 -1.64
CA GLU A 81 -8.03 -4.23 -2.98
C GLU A 81 -7.04 -5.39 -2.99
N PHE A 82 -7.15 -6.24 -4.01
CA PHE A 82 -6.15 -7.27 -4.28
C PHE A 82 -4.93 -6.65 -4.95
N TYR A 83 -3.80 -6.64 -4.24
CA TYR A 83 -2.56 -6.02 -4.73
C TYR A 83 -1.47 -7.05 -5.04
N THR A 84 -1.73 -7.85 -6.07
CA THR A 84 -0.81 -8.87 -6.60
C THR A 84 0.30 -8.24 -7.43
N GLN A 85 1.33 -9.02 -7.80
CA GLN A 85 2.40 -8.54 -8.69
C GLN A 85 1.86 -8.05 -10.04
N ALA A 86 0.92 -8.79 -10.65
CA ALA A 86 0.27 -8.37 -11.90
C ALA A 86 -0.47 -7.03 -11.73
N ARG A 87 -1.14 -6.82 -10.58
CA ARG A 87 -1.81 -5.54 -10.30
C ARG A 87 -0.81 -4.38 -10.20
N LYS A 88 0.37 -4.61 -9.62
CA LYS A 88 1.45 -3.60 -9.55
C LYS A 88 1.97 -3.20 -10.93
N GLU A 89 2.09 -4.16 -11.84
CA GLU A 89 2.51 -3.91 -13.23
C GLU A 89 1.42 -3.13 -13.98
N TYR A 90 0.15 -3.55 -13.85
CA TYR A 90 -0.99 -2.82 -14.40
C TYR A 90 -1.04 -1.36 -13.94
N PHE A 91 -0.81 -1.09 -12.64
CA PHE A 91 -0.80 0.28 -12.10
C PHE A 91 0.27 1.15 -12.79
N LYS A 92 1.45 0.60 -13.07
CA LYS A 92 2.53 1.35 -13.73
C LYS A 92 2.21 1.71 -15.18
N GLU A 93 1.44 0.87 -15.86
CA GLU A 93 1.09 1.04 -17.27
C GLU A 93 -0.13 1.93 -17.46
N HIS A 94 -1.11 1.83 -16.55
CA HIS A 94 -2.42 2.44 -16.74
C HIS A 94 -2.74 3.58 -15.79
N TYR A 95 -2.09 3.66 -14.62
CA TYR A 95 -2.40 4.66 -13.60
C TYR A 95 -1.25 5.65 -13.43
N SER A 96 -1.60 6.83 -12.91
CA SER A 96 -0.61 7.86 -12.59
C SER A 96 -0.17 7.76 -11.14
N LEU A 97 1.14 7.78 -10.90
CA LEU A 97 1.68 7.87 -9.55
C LEU A 97 1.48 9.30 -9.02
N PHE A 98 0.44 9.48 -8.20
CA PHE A 98 -0.02 10.78 -7.73
C PHE A 98 0.77 11.29 -6.53
N ILE A 99 1.07 10.40 -5.57
CA ILE A 99 1.97 10.70 -4.45
C ILE A 99 3.01 9.58 -4.36
N PRO A 100 4.28 9.84 -4.71
CA PRO A 100 5.27 8.77 -4.85
C PRO A 100 5.74 8.18 -3.52
N SER A 101 5.71 8.96 -2.44
CA SER A 101 6.17 8.53 -1.11
C SER A 101 5.56 9.39 0.00
N GLY A 102 5.49 8.81 1.20
CA GLY A 102 4.97 9.48 2.40
C GLY A 102 3.51 9.89 2.26
N ALA A 103 2.70 9.11 1.53
CA ALA A 103 1.31 9.45 1.25
C ALA A 103 0.49 9.68 2.51
N ILE A 104 0.52 8.75 3.48
CA ILE A 104 -0.26 8.86 4.72
C ILE A 104 0.09 10.13 5.49
N GLU A 105 1.38 10.46 5.62
CA GLU A 105 1.82 11.68 6.31
C GLU A 105 1.40 12.96 5.57
N LYS A 106 1.55 13.00 4.24
CA LYS A 106 1.20 14.20 3.46
C LYS A 106 -0.30 14.44 3.49
N LEU A 107 -1.09 13.38 3.38
CA LEU A 107 -2.55 13.44 3.37
C LEU A 107 -3.14 13.71 4.75
N SER A 108 -2.48 13.28 5.84
CA SER A 108 -2.96 13.52 7.21
C SER A 108 -2.89 14.99 7.64
N LYS A 109 -2.15 15.82 6.90
CA LYS A 109 -1.91 17.24 7.16
C LYS A 109 -2.80 18.18 6.35
N LEU A 110 -3.72 17.64 5.55
CA LEU A 110 -4.71 18.39 4.76
C LEU A 110 -5.97 18.60 5.59
#